data_AF-A0A3B9PAW6-F1
#
_entry.id   AF-A0A3B9PAW6-F1
#
_cell.length_a   1.000
_cell.length_b   1.000
_cell.length_c   1.000
_cell.angle_alpha   90.00
_cell.angle_beta   90.00
_cell.angle_gamma   90.00
#
_symmetry.space_group_name_H-M   'P 1'
#
loop_
_entity.id
_entity.type
_entity.pdbx_description
1 polymer ?
#
loop_
_entity_poly.entity_id
_entity_poly.type
_entity_poly.pdbx_seq_one_letter_code
_entity_poly.pdbx_strand_id
1 'polypeptide(L)'
;MPVNLLDIQKKLKGFGAQALARKEEIAVRQKEVTDLIQGYAHRLDELKARVSYAADVVRHLRCALPVDEPLDTVVPKPPLPKKFTVMAADGSQINPSRHAQVAFCVINVGLIKMVRGSG
;
A
#
# COMPACT_ATOMS: atom_id res chain seq x y z
N MET A 1 12.81 27.13 -3.68
CA MET A 1 11.90 28.09 -3.03
C MET A 1 12.01 27.93 -1.52
N PRO A 2 12.22 28.99 -0.74
CA PRO A 2 12.28 28.88 0.72
C PRO A 2 10.91 28.54 1.30
N VAL A 3 10.90 27.72 2.35
CA VAL A 3 9.69 27.32 3.08
C VAL A 3 9.24 28.48 3.98
N ASN A 4 8.00 28.96 3.81
CA ASN A 4 7.46 30.05 4.63
C ASN A 4 6.92 29.52 5.97
N LEU A 5 7.72 29.66 7.03
CA LEU A 5 7.40 29.19 8.38
C LEU A 5 6.16 29.86 9.00
N LEU A 6 5.90 31.14 8.70
CA LEU A 6 4.75 31.88 9.24
C LEU A 6 3.43 31.37 8.66
N ASP A 7 3.42 30.98 7.38
CA ASP A 7 2.25 30.39 6.74
C ASP A 7 1.96 28.98 7.26
N ILE A 8 3.00 28.20 7.56
CA ILE A 8 2.87 26.86 8.16
C ILE A 8 2.30 26.96 9.57
N GLN A 9 2.77 27.91 10.39
CA GLN A 9 2.24 28.11 11.75
C GLN A 9 0.75 28.47 11.77
N LYS A 10 0.29 29.29 10.82
CA LYS A 10 -1.14 29.60 10.68
C LYS A 10 -1.97 28.37 10.30
N LYS A 11 -1.39 27.47 9.48
CA LYS A 11 -2.06 26.25 9.00
C LYS A 11 -1.97 25.05 9.94
N LEU A 12 -1.06 25.07 10.93
CA LEU A 12 -0.83 23.95 11.89
C LEU A 12 -2.12 23.50 12.60
N LYS A 13 -2.94 24.44 13.08
CA LYS A 13 -4.24 24.10 13.71
C LYS A 13 -5.20 23.45 12.71
N GLY A 14 -5.21 23.92 11.47
CA GLY A 14 -5.98 23.32 10.37
C GLY A 14 -5.50 21.91 10.03
N PHE A 15 -4.19 21.66 10.02
CA PHE A 15 -3.63 20.33 9.81
C PHE A 15 -3.99 19.36 10.94
N GLY A 16 -4.00 19.82 12.20
CA GLY A 16 -4.45 19.01 13.33
C GLY A 16 -5.91 18.58 13.20
N ALA A 17 -6.80 19.53 12.88
CA ALA A 17 -8.21 19.24 12.64
C ALA A 17 -8.42 18.31 11.43
N GLN A 18 -7.71 18.55 10.33
CA GLN A 18 -7.75 17.69 9.14
C GLN A 18 -7.24 16.28 9.41
N ALA A 19 -6.15 16.12 10.18
CA ALA A 19 -5.62 14.82 10.56
C ALA A 19 -6.61 14.04 11.42
N LEU A 20 -7.31 14.71 12.35
CA LEU A 20 -8.33 14.09 13.18
C LEU A 20 -9.54 13.64 12.34
N ALA A 21 -10.06 14.53 11.49
CA ALA A 21 -11.17 14.20 10.58
C ALA A 21 -10.81 13.03 9.65
N ARG A 22 -9.59 13.03 9.08
CA ARG A 22 -9.06 11.92 8.27
C ARG A 22 -9.04 10.61 9.05
N LYS A 23 -8.61 10.64 10.32
CA LYS A 23 -8.55 9.45 11.18
C LYS A 23 -9.96 8.89 11.43
N GLU A 24 -10.93 9.76 11.70
CA GLU A 24 -12.33 9.36 11.89
C GLU A 24 -12.92 8.75 10.62
N GLU A 25 -12.71 9.39 9.46
CA GLU A 25 -13.14 8.83 8.16
C GLU A 25 -12.54 7.45 7.90
N ILE A 26 -11.24 7.26 8.17
CA ILE A 26 -10.57 5.96 8.01
C ILE A 26 -11.18 4.93 8.95
N ALA A 27 -11.43 5.29 10.22
CA ALA A 27 -12.02 4.37 11.20
C ALA A 27 -13.43 3.92 10.79
N VAL A 28 -14.26 4.83 10.29
CA VAL A 28 -15.61 4.50 9.78
C VAL A 28 -15.50 3.53 8.59
N ARG A 29 -14.66 3.82 7.59
CA ARG A 29 -14.49 2.93 6.43
C ARG A 29 -13.90 1.58 6.81
N GLN A 30 -12.96 1.54 7.74
CA GLN A 30 -12.40 0.28 8.25
C GLN A 30 -13.49 -0.57 8.91
N LYS A 31 -14.37 0.05 9.67
CA LYS A 31 -15.52 -0.64 10.26
C LYS A 31 -16.46 -1.18 9.18
N GLU A 32 -16.85 -0.36 8.21
CA GLU A 32 -17.70 -0.80 7.09
C GLU A 32 -17.11 -2.00 6.34
N VAL A 33 -15.81 -1.96 6.04
CA VAL A 33 -15.11 -3.08 5.39
C VAL A 33 -15.12 -4.32 6.27
N THR A 34 -14.88 -4.17 7.58
CA THR A 34 -14.90 -5.29 8.53
C THR A 34 -16.29 -5.92 8.61
N ASP A 35 -17.33 -5.10 8.74
CA ASP A 35 -18.72 -5.53 8.81
C ASP A 35 -19.13 -6.26 7.52
N LEU A 36 -18.67 -5.80 6.35
CA LEU A 36 -18.88 -6.47 5.06
C LEU A 36 -18.16 -7.81 4.99
N ILE A 37 -16.88 -7.88 5.36
CA ILE A 37 -16.11 -9.12 5.33
C ILE A 37 -16.75 -10.15 6.25
N GLN A 38 -17.04 -9.79 7.51
CA GLN A 38 -17.67 -10.68 8.48
C GLN A 38 -19.07 -11.09 8.03
N GLY A 39 -19.86 -10.15 7.52
CA GLY A 39 -21.20 -10.42 7.05
C GLY A 39 -21.23 -11.45 5.91
N TYR A 40 -20.25 -11.43 5.00
CA TYR A 40 -20.20 -12.32 3.84
C TYR A 40 -19.19 -13.48 3.98
N ALA A 41 -18.49 -13.58 5.12
CA ALA A 41 -17.40 -14.54 5.32
C ALA A 41 -17.76 -15.98 4.96
N HIS A 42 -18.97 -16.41 5.34
CA HIS A 42 -19.48 -17.76 5.10
C HIS A 42 -20.49 -17.86 3.95
N ARG A 43 -20.66 -16.80 3.16
CA ARG A 43 -21.62 -16.73 2.04
C ARG A 43 -20.91 -16.83 0.68
N LEU A 44 -19.98 -17.79 0.58
CA LEU A 44 -19.09 -17.91 -0.57
C LEU A 44 -19.85 -18.21 -1.87
N ASP A 45 -20.90 -19.02 -1.82
CA ASP A 45 -21.71 -19.34 -3.00
C ASP A 45 -22.41 -18.10 -3.56
N GLU A 46 -22.94 -17.25 -2.67
CA GLU A 46 -23.55 -15.97 -3.05
C GLU A 46 -22.52 -15.06 -3.75
N LEU A 47 -21.31 -14.99 -3.20
CA LEU A 47 -20.22 -14.19 -3.77
C LEU A 47 -19.72 -14.74 -5.11
N LYS A 48 -19.54 -16.06 -5.23
CA LYS A 48 -19.15 -16.74 -6.47
C LYS A 48 -20.18 -16.49 -7.57
N ALA A 49 -21.47 -16.58 -7.25
CA ALA A 49 -22.55 -16.26 -8.20
C ALA A 49 -22.51 -14.80 -8.66
N ARG A 50 -22.27 -13.85 -7.74
CA ARG A 50 -22.12 -12.42 -8.09
C ARG A 50 -20.92 -12.16 -8.99
N VAL A 51 -19.77 -12.80 -8.71
CA VAL A 51 -18.57 -12.66 -9.56
C VAL A 51 -18.80 -13.28 -10.93
N SER A 52 -19.47 -14.43 -11.01
CA SER A 52 -19.84 -15.07 -12.28
C SER A 52 -20.71 -14.14 -13.12
N TYR A 53 -21.77 -13.58 -12.54
CA TYR A 53 -22.63 -12.62 -13.22
C TYR A 53 -21.85 -11.38 -13.69
N ALA A 54 -20.95 -10.85 -12.85
CA ALA A 54 -20.12 -9.71 -13.23
C ALA A 54 -19.16 -10.03 -14.37
N ALA A 55 -18.62 -11.26 -14.42
CA ALA A 55 -17.74 -11.72 -15.50
C ALA A 55 -18.46 -11.82 -16.85
N ASP A 56 -19.75 -12.15 -16.84
CA ASP A 56 -20.59 -12.19 -18.05
C ASP A 56 -20.85 -10.78 -18.63
N VAL A 57 -20.99 -9.79 -17.76
CA VAL A 57 -21.30 -8.40 -18.15
C VAL A 57 -20.04 -7.58 -18.45
N VAL A 58 -18.96 -7.80 -17.70
CA VAL A 58 -17.72 -7.01 -17.78
C VAL A 58 -16.64 -7.79 -18.50
N ARG A 59 -16.38 -7.45 -19.77
CA ARG A 59 -15.26 -8.02 -20.51
C ARG A 59 -13.94 -7.80 -19.76
N HIS A 60 -13.18 -8.88 -19.60
CA HIS A 60 -11.88 -8.87 -18.93
C HIS A 60 -11.93 -8.44 -17.45
N LEU A 61 -12.99 -8.80 -16.72
CA LEU A 61 -13.02 -8.64 -15.27
C LEU A 61 -11.77 -9.30 -14.63
N ARG A 62 -11.02 -8.51 -13.86
CA ARG A 62 -9.85 -8.97 -13.09
C ARG A 62 -10.10 -8.72 -11.61
N CYS A 63 -10.58 -9.74 -10.92
CA CYS A 63 -10.78 -9.70 -9.48
C CYS A 63 -10.38 -11.05 -8.85
N ALA A 64 -10.17 -11.05 -7.53
CA ALA A 64 -10.02 -12.28 -6.78
C ALA A 64 -11.37 -13.00 -6.65
N LEU A 65 -11.36 -14.33 -6.77
CA LEU A 65 -12.53 -15.17 -6.55
C LEU A 65 -12.36 -15.90 -5.20
N PRO A 66 -13.36 -15.85 -4.29
CA PRO A 66 -13.33 -16.67 -3.09
C PRO A 66 -13.27 -18.16 -3.45
N VAL A 67 -12.47 -18.92 -2.71
CA VAL A 67 -12.33 -20.37 -2.87
C VAL A 67 -13.23 -21.08 -1.86
N ASP A 68 -12.69 -22.01 -1.06
CA ASP A 68 -13.48 -22.87 -0.18
C ASP A 68 -13.41 -22.46 1.29
N GLU A 69 -12.45 -21.62 1.66
CA GLU A 69 -12.31 -21.11 3.02
C GLU A 69 -13.12 -19.81 3.23
N PRO A 70 -13.67 -19.58 4.43
CA PRO A 70 -14.29 -18.31 4.77
C PRO A 70 -13.38 -17.12 4.53
N LEU A 71 -13.95 -15.96 4.15
CA LEU A 71 -13.14 -14.76 3.85
C LEU A 71 -12.36 -14.21 5.04
N ASP A 72 -12.79 -14.51 6.25
CA ASP A 72 -12.16 -14.10 7.51
C ASP A 72 -11.26 -15.19 8.11
N THR A 73 -10.92 -16.21 7.32
CA THR A 73 -9.99 -17.27 7.75
C THR A 73 -8.65 -16.66 8.12
N VAL A 74 -8.24 -16.89 9.38
CA VAL A 74 -6.94 -16.45 9.88
C VAL A 74 -5.95 -17.61 9.82
N VAL A 75 -5.04 -17.54 8.85
CA VAL A 75 -3.96 -18.53 8.71
C VAL A 75 -2.73 -18.07 9.49
N PRO A 76 -2.15 -18.92 10.37
CA PRO A 76 -0.95 -18.56 11.11
C PRO A 76 0.22 -18.32 10.15
N LYS A 77 1.02 -17.29 10.42
CA LYS A 77 2.22 -17.02 9.64
C LYS A 77 3.18 -18.23 9.71
N PRO A 78 3.80 -18.63 8.59
CA PRO A 78 4.83 -19.66 8.63
C PRO A 78 5.99 -19.20 9.53
N PRO A 79 6.75 -20.14 10.12
CA PRO A 79 7.93 -19.80 10.89
C PRO A 79 8.94 -19.06 10.00
N LEU A 80 9.66 -18.10 10.59
CA LEU A 80 10.68 -17.35 9.85
C LEU A 80 11.77 -18.32 9.37
N PRO A 81 12.14 -18.31 8.08
CA PRO A 81 13.21 -19.18 7.58
C PRO A 81 14.51 -18.97 8.36
N LYS A 82 15.22 -20.07 8.67
CA LYS A 82 16.52 -20.00 9.37
C LYS A 82 17.55 -19.18 8.60
N LYS A 83 17.48 -19.24 7.27
CA LYS A 83 18.31 -18.46 6.34
C LYS A 83 17.42 -17.82 5.28
N PHE A 84 17.58 -16.51 5.09
CA PHE A 84 17.02 -15.78 3.96
C PHE A 84 17.92 -14.60 3.62
N THR A 85 17.82 -14.13 2.38
CA THR A 85 18.53 -12.93 1.92
C THR A 85 17.51 -11.82 1.69
N VAL A 86 17.71 -10.70 2.36
CA VAL A 86 17.03 -9.44 2.03
C VAL A 86 17.92 -8.67 1.08
N MET A 87 17.36 -8.27 -0.05
CA MET A 87 17.98 -7.33 -0.96
C MET A 87 17.12 -6.07 -1.01
N ALA A 88 17.75 -4.92 -0.85
CA ALA A 88 17.13 -3.63 -1.06
C ALA A 88 18.02 -2.82 -2.01
N ALA A 89 17.40 -2.07 -2.90
CA ALA A 89 18.08 -1.11 -3.73
C ALA A 89 17.32 0.20 -3.65
N ASP A 90 18.05 1.30 -3.48
CA ASP A 90 17.49 2.64 -3.53
C ASP A 90 18.51 3.56 -4.20
N GLY A 91 18.06 4.67 -4.74
CA GLY A 91 18.91 5.55 -5.53
C GLY A 91 18.33 6.95 -5.65
N SER A 92 19.17 7.83 -6.16
CA SER A 92 18.76 9.20 -6.51
C SER A 92 19.42 9.62 -7.80
N GLN A 93 18.86 10.64 -8.44
CA GLN A 93 19.39 11.17 -9.68
C GLN A 93 19.40 12.70 -9.67
N ILE A 94 20.42 13.26 -10.35
CA ILE A 94 20.47 14.66 -10.75
C ILE A 94 20.33 14.68 -12.26
N ASN A 95 19.19 15.17 -12.74
CA ASN A 95 18.93 15.29 -14.17
C ASN A 95 19.74 16.45 -14.78
N PRO A 96 20.14 16.35 -16.06
CA PRO A 96 20.76 17.45 -16.77
C PRO A 96 19.89 18.70 -16.75
N SER A 97 20.50 19.85 -16.48
CA SER A 97 19.83 21.15 -16.55
C SER A 97 20.07 21.78 -17.92
N ARG A 98 19.00 22.18 -18.59
CA ARG A 98 19.05 22.97 -19.84
C ARG A 98 19.69 24.36 -19.69
N HIS A 99 19.89 24.80 -18.45
CA HIS A 99 20.48 26.10 -18.12
C HIS A 99 21.94 25.98 -17.63
N ALA A 100 22.48 24.77 -17.52
CA ALA A 100 23.88 24.56 -17.17
C ALA A 100 24.77 24.73 -18.41
N GLN A 101 25.96 25.32 -18.23
CA GLN A 101 26.94 25.51 -19.30
C GLN A 101 27.50 24.18 -19.85
N VAL A 102 27.45 23.12 -19.06
CA VAL A 102 27.88 21.77 -19.44
C VAL A 102 26.78 20.79 -19.05
N ALA A 103 26.41 19.90 -19.98
CA ALA A 103 25.44 18.85 -19.72
C ALA A 103 26.09 17.69 -18.98
N PHE A 104 25.64 17.43 -17.75
CA PHE A 104 26.01 16.24 -17.01
C PHE A 104 24.79 15.68 -16.25
N CYS A 105 24.83 14.38 -15.98
CA CYS A 105 23.84 13.66 -15.17
C CYS A 105 24.59 12.91 -14.09
N VAL A 106 23.97 12.76 -12.91
CA VAL A 106 24.50 11.90 -11.85
C VAL A 106 23.42 10.91 -11.44
N ILE A 107 23.81 9.64 -11.35
CA ILE A 107 22.95 8.56 -10.86
C ILE A 107 23.66 7.93 -9.66
N ASN A 108 23.02 7.97 -8.51
CA ASN A 108 23.46 7.28 -7.31
C ASN A 108 22.63 6.02 -7.14
N VAL A 109 23.30 4.88 -6.97
CA VAL A 109 22.67 3.59 -6.71
C VAL A 109 23.26 3.02 -5.41
N GLY A 110 22.41 2.75 -4.44
CA GLY A 110 22.72 2.03 -3.21
C GLY A 110 22.10 0.64 -3.25
N LEU A 111 22.87 -0.38 -2.89
CA LEU A 111 22.38 -1.75 -2.72
C LEU A 111 22.73 -2.24 -1.31
N ILE A 112 21.79 -2.90 -0.66
CA ILE A 112 21.97 -3.57 0.62
C ILE A 112 21.61 -5.04 0.43
N LYS A 113 22.54 -5.91 0.81
CA LYS A 113 22.30 -7.35 0.95
C LYS A 113 22.50 -7.74 2.40
N MET A 114 21.46 -8.29 3.02
CA MET A 114 21.53 -8.82 4.37
C MET A 114 21.17 -10.31 4.33
N VAL A 115 22.05 -11.15 4.85
CA VAL A 115 21.81 -12.60 4.96
C VAL A 115 21.54 -12.91 6.43
N ARG A 116 20.33 -13.38 6.75
CA ARG A 116 20.04 -13.88 8.08
C ARG A 116 20.68 -15.25 8.27
N GLY A 117 21.30 -15.48 9.43
CA GLY A 117 21.88 -16.79 9.78
C GLY A 117 23.22 -17.08 9.09
N SER A 118 24.01 -16.05 8.79
CA SER A 118 25.34 -16.15 8.18
C SER A 118 26.51 -16.10 9.18
N GLY A 119 26.22 -16.16 10.49
CA GLY A 119 27.25 -16.30 11.53
C GLY A 119 27.86 -17.69 11.56
#